data_AF-A0A6L4AB38-F1
#
_entry.id   AF-A0A6L4AB38-F1
#
_cell.length_a   1.000
_cell.length_b   1.000
_cell.length_c   1.000
_cell.angle_alpha   90.00
_cell.angle_beta   90.00
_cell.angle_gamma   90.00
#
_symmetry.space_group_name_H-M   'P 1'
#
loop_
_entity.id
_entity.type
_entity.pdbx_description
1 polymer ?
#
loop_
_entity_poly.entity_id
_entity_poly.type
_entity_poly.pdbx_seq_one_letter_code
_entity_poly.pdbx_strand_id
1 'polypeptide(L)'
;LKASLFADRRESVLNEAGDFLIPKQEGAVDDSHIRGELGEILLGQIPGRRGRTEITLFKSLGLAVEDLASAQFIYHQAVQQGIGTAVEFGSTRH
;
A
#
# COMPACT_ATOMS: atom_id res chain seq x y z
N LEU A 1 20.16 -11.09 -11.43
CA LEU A 1 19.40 -9.89 -11.84
C LEU A 1 18.83 -9.26 -10.58
N LYS A 2 19.01 -7.95 -10.33
CA LYS A 2 18.44 -7.26 -9.17
C LYS A 2 17.22 -6.46 -9.62
N ALA A 3 16.06 -6.68 -9.01
CA ALA A 3 14.87 -5.87 -9.24
C ALA A 3 14.98 -4.53 -8.50
N SER A 4 14.28 -3.51 -8.98
CA SER A 4 14.02 -2.28 -8.22
C SER A 4 12.78 -2.50 -7.35
N LEU A 5 12.99 -2.57 -6.03
CA LEU A 5 11.94 -2.81 -5.04
C LEU A 5 11.31 -1.48 -4.58
N PHE A 6 9.99 -1.38 -4.67
CA PHE A 6 9.19 -0.29 -4.12
C PHE A 6 8.19 -0.86 -3.11
N ALA A 7 7.84 -0.08 -2.09
CA ALA A 7 6.92 -0.49 -1.04
C ALA A 7 5.65 0.38 -1.02
N ASP A 8 4.56 -0.09 -0.41
CA ASP A 8 3.50 0.81 0.05
C ASP A 8 4.00 1.64 1.24
N ARG A 9 4.58 0.97 2.24
CA ARG A 9 5.19 1.57 3.42
C ARG A 9 6.48 0.83 3.79
N ARG A 10 7.59 1.57 3.79
CA ARG A 10 8.92 1.08 4.15
C ARG A 10 8.94 0.47 5.55
N GLU A 11 8.33 1.15 6.51
CA GLU A 11 8.27 0.66 7.90
C GLU A 11 7.61 -0.71 8.00
N SER A 12 6.50 -0.96 7.30
CA SER A 12 5.82 -2.25 7.28
C SER A 12 6.71 -3.34 6.65
N VAL A 13 7.42 -3.03 5.55
CA VAL A 13 8.38 -3.97 4.95
C VAL A 13 9.51 -4.33 5.92
N LEU A 14 10.02 -3.37 6.67
CA LEU A 14 11.14 -3.57 7.60
C LEU A 14 10.76 -4.33 8.88
N ASN A 15 9.47 -4.48 9.18
CA ASN A 15 9.00 -5.11 10.42
C ASN A 15 8.19 -6.40 10.18
N GLU A 16 7.54 -6.56 9.03
CA GLU A 16 6.51 -7.59 8.85
C GLU A 16 6.68 -8.42 7.55
N ALA A 17 7.40 -7.91 6.55
CA ALA A 17 7.51 -8.57 5.25
C ALA A 17 8.52 -9.72 5.25
N GLY A 18 8.08 -10.95 5.57
CA GLY A 18 8.96 -12.13 5.58
C GLY A 18 9.74 -12.37 4.27
N ASP A 19 9.14 -12.05 3.12
CA ASP A 19 9.76 -12.11 1.80
C ASP A 19 10.84 -11.04 1.54
N PHE A 20 10.96 -10.04 2.41
CA PHE A 20 12.09 -9.10 2.46
C PHE A 20 13.04 -9.41 3.63
N LEU A 21 12.49 -9.69 4.80
CA LEU A 21 13.24 -9.92 6.04
C LEU A 21 14.13 -11.15 5.98
N ILE A 22 13.66 -12.26 5.40
CA ILE A 22 14.45 -13.48 5.26
C ILE A 22 15.66 -13.24 4.33
N PRO A 23 15.49 -12.73 3.08
CA PRO A 23 16.63 -12.39 2.23
C PRO A 23 17.58 -11.34 2.84
N LYS A 24 17.05 -10.39 3.63
CA LYS A 24 17.87 -9.42 4.37
C LYS A 24 18.74 -10.11 5.43
N GLN A 25 18.15 -11.01 6.21
CA GLN A 25 18.86 -11.80 7.23
C GLN A 25 19.94 -12.70 6.60
N GLU A 26 19.68 -13.23 5.41
CA GLU A 26 20.63 -14.02 4.63
C GLU A 26 21.74 -13.17 3.95
N GLY A 27 21.66 -11.84 4.05
CA GLY A 27 22.62 -10.91 3.44
C GLY A 27 22.47 -10.76 1.92
N ALA A 28 21.38 -11.26 1.32
CA ALA A 28 21.12 -11.12 -0.11
C ALA A 28 20.72 -9.68 -0.49
N VAL A 29 20.09 -8.95 0.44
CA VAL A 29 19.66 -7.56 0.31
C VAL A 29 19.87 -6.80 1.62
N ASP A 30 19.78 -5.47 1.56
CA ASP A 30 19.76 -4.58 2.72
C ASP A 30 18.63 -3.55 2.60
N ASP A 31 18.51 -2.64 3.56
CA ASP A 31 17.44 -1.62 3.59
C ASP A 31 17.51 -0.63 2.43
N SER A 32 18.69 -0.47 1.81
CA SER A 32 18.87 0.35 0.61
C SER A 32 18.29 -0.31 -0.64
N HIS A 33 17.95 -1.60 -0.58
CA HIS A 33 17.25 -2.29 -1.66
C HIS A 33 15.85 -1.71 -1.91
N ILE A 34 15.19 -1.18 -0.88
CA ILE A 34 13.92 -0.46 -0.98
C ILE A 34 14.19 0.92 -1.59
N ARG A 35 13.82 1.10 -2.85
CA ARG A 35 14.05 2.31 -3.66
C ARG A 35 13.14 3.48 -3.27
N GLY A 36 11.99 3.20 -2.67
CA GLY A 36 11.05 4.19 -2.18
C GLY A 36 9.64 3.62 -2.04
N GLU A 37 8.71 4.49 -1.67
CA GLU A 37 7.30 4.20 -1.45
C GLU A 37 6.45 4.62 -2.66
N LEU A 38 5.29 3.96 -2.85
CA LEU A 38 4.37 4.27 -3.94
C LEU A 38 3.91 5.73 -3.90
N GLY A 39 3.68 6.28 -2.71
CA GLY A 39 3.32 7.69 -2.54
C GLY A 39 4.38 8.66 -3.09
N GLU A 40 5.66 8.37 -2.89
CA GLU A 40 6.77 9.18 -3.42
C GLU A 40 6.80 9.17 -4.96
N ILE A 41 6.47 8.03 -5.58
CA ILE A 41 6.34 7.91 -7.04
C ILE A 41 5.15 8.73 -7.54
N LEU A 42 3.99 8.59 -6.91
CA LEU A 42 2.75 9.29 -7.31
C LEU A 42 2.88 10.80 -7.18
N LEU A 43 3.66 11.28 -6.19
CA LEU A 43 3.97 12.69 -6.00
C LEU A 43 5.12 13.20 -6.89
N GLY A 44 5.73 12.34 -7.71
CA GLY A 44 6.85 12.70 -8.59
C GLY A 44 8.17 13.00 -7.85
N GLN A 45 8.28 12.61 -6.59
CA GLN A 45 9.47 12.83 -5.76
C GLN A 45 10.62 11.89 -6.14
N ILE A 46 10.27 10.68 -6.58
CA ILE A 46 11.22 9.70 -7.11
C ILE A 46 10.70 9.11 -8.43
N PRO A 47 11.59 8.69 -9.35
CA PRO A 47 11.16 7.97 -10.53
C PRO A 47 10.69 6.55 -10.17
N GLY A 48 9.60 6.11 -10.80
CA GLY A 48 9.22 4.70 -10.83
C GLY A 48 10.12 3.91 -11.78
N ARG A 49 9.52 3.15 -12.70
CA ARG A 49 10.24 2.43 -13.76
C ARG A 49 11.04 3.40 -14.64
N ARG A 50 12.33 3.10 -14.84
CA ARG A 50 13.31 3.91 -15.60
C ARG A 50 13.59 3.35 -16.99
N GLY A 51 13.21 2.10 -17.28
CA GLY A 51 13.46 1.50 -18.60
C GLY A 51 12.62 0.25 -18.89
N ARG A 52 12.61 -0.15 -20.17
CA ARG A 52 11.85 -1.31 -20.66
C ARG A 52 12.39 -2.65 -20.17
N THR A 53 13.69 -2.73 -19.89
CA THR A 53 14.37 -3.94 -19.43
C THR A 53 14.46 -4.05 -17.91
N GLU A 54 14.02 -3.02 -17.18
CA GLU A 54 14.06 -3.02 -15.73
C GLU A 54 13.02 -3.99 -15.18
N ILE A 55 13.43 -4.82 -14.21
CA ILE A 55 12.49 -5.60 -13.41
C ILE A 55 12.14 -4.76 -12.19
N THR A 56 10.85 -4.49 -11.98
CA THR A 56 10.35 -3.78 -10.80
C THR A 56 9.56 -4.76 -9.93
N LEU A 57 9.75 -4.68 -8.62
CA LEU A 57 8.97 -5.41 -7.64
C LEU A 57 8.25 -4.41 -6.75
N PHE A 58 6.94 -4.56 -6.58
CA PHE A 58 6.18 -3.81 -5.62
C PHE A 58 5.80 -4.73 -4.47
N LYS A 59 6.20 -4.36 -3.25
CA LYS A 59 5.82 -5.06 -2.03
C LYS A 59 4.74 -4.27 -1.30
N SER A 60 3.58 -4.89 -1.13
CA SER A 60 2.48 -4.34 -0.35
C SER A 60 2.15 -5.23 0.84
N LEU A 61 1.85 -4.60 1.97
CA LEU A 61 1.26 -5.18 3.18
C LEU A 61 -0.15 -4.62 3.44
N GLY A 62 -0.53 -3.56 2.73
CA GLY A 62 -1.81 -2.88 2.84
C GLY A 62 -1.76 -1.74 3.85
N LEU A 63 -2.37 -0.61 3.51
CA LEU A 63 -2.49 0.54 4.40
C LEU A 63 -3.95 0.84 4.68
N ALA A 64 -4.32 0.99 5.95
CA ALA A 64 -5.70 1.31 6.35
C ALA A 64 -6.25 2.59 5.70
N VAL A 65 -5.38 3.51 5.28
CA VAL A 65 -5.77 4.72 4.55
C VAL A 65 -6.31 4.41 3.14
N GLU A 66 -5.83 3.34 2.50
CA GLU A 66 -6.30 2.89 1.19
C GLU A 66 -7.72 2.35 1.30
N ASP A 67 -8.01 1.58 2.35
CA ASP A 67 -9.36 1.08 2.66
C ASP A 67 -10.31 2.24 2.97
N LEU A 68 -9.89 3.16 3.85
CA LEU A 68 -10.72 4.28 4.26
C LEU A 68 -11.05 5.21 3.08
N ALA A 69 -10.05 5.55 2.25
CA ALA A 69 -10.26 6.37 1.07
C ALA A 69 -11.22 5.71 0.07
N SER A 70 -11.05 4.39 -0.15
CA SER A 70 -11.93 3.61 -1.01
C SER A 70 -13.36 3.55 -0.47
N ALA A 71 -13.51 3.26 0.83
CA ALA A 71 -14.80 3.22 1.50
C ALA A 71 -15.50 4.57 1.46
N GLN A 72 -14.78 5.66 1.71
CA GLN A 72 -15.32 7.02 1.60
C GLN A 72 -15.81 7.30 0.18
N PHE A 73 -15.02 7.00 -0.85
CA PHE A 73 -15.40 7.22 -2.25
C PHE A 73 -16.67 6.43 -2.61
N ILE A 74 -16.70 5.13 -2.32
CA ILE A 74 -17.84 4.25 -2.60
C ILE A 74 -19.07 4.71 -1.82
N TYR A 75 -18.92 5.09 -0.55
CA TYR A 75 -20.02 5.60 0.26
C TYR A 75 -20.64 6.86 -0.35
N HIS A 76 -19.83 7.83 -0.78
CA HIS A 76 -20.35 9.04 -1.43
C HIS A 76 -21.10 8.72 -2.72
N GLN A 77 -20.58 7.79 -3.54
CA GLN A 77 -21.27 7.34 -4.75
C GLN A 77 -22.60 6.65 -4.42
N ALA A 78 -22.63 5.78 -3.41
CA ALA A 78 -23.83 5.08 -2.99
C ALA A 78 -24.91 6.07 -2.52
N VAL A 79 -24.55 7.06 -1.69
CA VAL A 79 -25.48 8.12 -1.25
C VAL A 79 -26.03 8.91 -2.42
N GLN A 80 -25.20 9.32 -3.38
CA GLN A 80 -25.63 10.07 -4.56
C GLN A 80 -26.59 9.28 -5.46
N GLN A 81 -26.45 7.96 -5.51
CA GLN A 81 -27.24 7.07 -6.36
C GLN A 81 -28.44 6.45 -5.62
N GLY A 82 -28.65 6.78 -4.34
CA GLY A 82 -29.71 6.19 -3.52
C GLY A 82 -29.52 4.68 -3.28
N ILE A 83 -28.27 4.20 -3.26
CA ILE A 83 -27.91 2.80 -3.04
C ILE A 83 -27.59 2.58 -1.56
N GLY A 84 -28.11 1.49 -0.99
CA GLY A 84 -27.86 1.06 0.39
C GLY A 84 -29.10 1.14 1.28
N THR A 85 -28.93 0.75 2.53
CA THR A 85 -30.00 0.76 3.54
C THR A 85 -29.54 1.56 4.74
N ALA A 86 -30.30 2.59 5.12
CA ALA A 86 -30.07 3.30 6.38
C ALA A 86 -30.42 2.39 7.56
N VAL A 87 -29.52 2.30 8.54
CA VAL A 87 -29.73 1.55 9.77
C VAL A 87 -29.59 2.52 10.93
N GLU A 88 -30.56 2.53 11.83
CA GLU A 88 -30.50 3.34 13.05
C GLU A 88 -29.40 2.80 13.98
N PHE A 89 -28.51 3.70 14.41
CA PHE A 89 -27.49 3.36 15.39
C PHE A 89 -28.08 3.46 16.81
N GLY A 90 -28.66 2.37 17.30
CA GLY A 90 -29.09 2.22 18.69
C GLY A 90 -30.56 1.85 18.83
N SER A 91 -30.83 0.62 19.28
CA SER A 91 -32.07 0.34 20.00
C SER A 91 -31.97 0.93 21.41
N THR A 92 -33.07 1.47 21.91
CA THR A 92 -33.24 1.88 23.30
C THR A 92 -32.67 0.81 24.24
N ARG A 93 -31.68 1.19 25.06
CA ARG A 93 -31.35 0.42 26.27
C ARG A 93 -32.56 0.52 27.20
N HIS A 94 -33.34 -0.55 27.30
CA HIS A 94 -34.27 -0.78 28.39
C HIS A 94 -33.53 -1.44 29.56
#